data_AF-A0A560KYB9-F1
#
_entry.id   AF-A0A560KYB9-F1
#
_cell.length_a   1.000
_cell.length_b   1.000
_cell.length_c   1.000
_cell.angle_alpha   90.00
_cell.angle_beta   90.00
_cell.angle_gamma   90.00
#
_symmetry.space_group_name_H-M   'P 1'
#
loop_
_entity.id
_entity.type
_entity.pdbx_description
1 polymer ?
#
loop_
_entity_poly.entity_id
_entity_poly.type
_entity_poly.pdbx_seq_one_letter_code
_entity_poly.pdbx_strand_id
1 'polypeptide(L)' 'MNERKSSVFTVSGAGLSSTSVIVLDLTDEEAALDAGRRIAALTGRTLTVRNEEGLPLATFEGARKN' A
#
# COMPACT_ATOMS: atom_id res chain seq x y z
N MET A 1 -5.75 25.95 11.73
CA MET A 1 -5.05 24.81 12.34
C MET A 1 -5.22 23.68 11.36
N ASN A 2 -4.26 23.47 10.44
CA ASN A 2 -4.39 22.45 9.39
C ASN A 2 -3.88 21.13 9.95
N GLU A 3 -4.81 20.24 10.28
CA GLU A 3 -4.53 18.86 10.63
C GLU A 3 -4.01 18.16 9.37
N ARG A 4 -2.69 18.01 9.27
CA ARG A 4 -2.06 17.25 8.18
C ARG A 4 -2.33 15.78 8.49
N LYS A 5 -3.30 15.18 7.79
CA LYS A 5 -3.49 13.72 7.80
C LYS A 5 -2.30 13.08 7.09
N SER A 6 -1.48 12.35 7.84
CA SER A 6 -0.31 11.62 7.36
C SER A 6 -0.69 10.16 7.24
N SER A 7 -0.82 9.63 6.02
CA SER A 7 -1.14 8.21 5.81
C SER A 7 0.12 7.35 5.75
N VAL A 8 0.10 6.17 6.38
CA VAL A 8 1.23 5.23 6.46
C VAL A 8 0.88 3.92 5.73
N PHE A 9 1.64 3.56 4.69
CA PHE A 9 1.41 2.32 3.91
C PHE A 9 2.28 1.15 4.37
N THR A 10 1.83 -0.09 4.11
CA THR A 10 2.58 -1.31 4.42
C THR A 10 2.46 -2.33 3.30
N VAL A 11 3.55 -2.56 2.59
CA VAL A 11 3.64 -3.60 1.56
C VAL A 11 3.83 -4.98 2.21
N SER A 12 2.99 -5.96 1.87
CA SER A 12 3.10 -7.34 2.38
C SER A 12 2.95 -8.35 1.25
N GLY A 13 4.06 -8.97 0.85
CA GLY A 13 4.02 -10.13 -0.05
C GLY A 13 3.68 -11.39 0.72
N ALA A 14 2.58 -12.07 0.37
CA ALA A 14 2.24 -13.37 0.95
C ALA A 14 3.31 -14.42 0.57
N GLY A 15 4.03 -14.96 1.55
CA GLY A 15 4.81 -16.19 1.36
C GLY A 15 6.24 -16.27 1.90
N LEU A 16 6.80 -15.26 2.58
CA LEU A 16 8.12 -15.39 3.23
C LEU A 16 8.13 -14.78 4.62
N SER A 17 8.93 -15.37 5.51
CA SER A 17 9.15 -15.04 6.92
C SER A 17 9.75 -13.63 7.18
N SER A 18 9.53 -12.67 6.28
CA SER A 18 10.05 -11.30 6.35
C SER A 18 9.12 -10.34 5.59
N THR A 19 8.06 -9.89 6.27
CA THR A 19 7.19 -8.81 5.77
C THR A 19 8.04 -7.55 5.57
N SER A 20 8.15 -7.08 4.32
CA SER A 20 8.93 -5.89 3.98
C SER A 20 8.02 -4.67 3.84
N VAL A 21 7.97 -3.85 4.89
CA VAL A 21 7.11 -2.66 4.97
C VAL A 21 7.72 -1.50 4.19
N ILE A 22 6.93 -0.88 3.29
CA ILE A 22 7.26 0.38 2.61
C ILE A 22 6.23 1.41 3.03
N VAL A 23 6.68 2.47 3.70
CA VAL A 23 5.85 3.61 4.11
C VAL A 23 6.03 4.74 3.10
N LEU A 24 4.93 5.24 2.55
CA LEU A 24 4.89 6.46 1.75
C LEU A 24 4.03 7.45 2.54
N ASP A 25 4.47 8.70 2.70
CA ASP A 25 3.61 9.75 3.27
C ASP A 25 2.97 10.49 2.09
N LEU A 26 1.67 10.28 1.90
CA LEU A 26 0.89 10.92 0.85
C LEU A 26 -0.26 11.68 1.51
N THR A 27 -0.42 12.94 1.13
CA THR A 27 -1.45 13.83 1.67
C THR A 27 -2.84 13.60 1.08
N ASP A 28 -2.92 12.78 0.03
CA ASP A 28 -4.15 12.48 -0.71
C ASP A 28 -4.37 10.96 -0.77
N GLU A 29 -5.57 10.53 -0.37
CA GLU A 29 -5.93 9.12 -0.30
C GLU A 29 -6.07 8.48 -1.69
N GLU A 30 -6.59 9.21 -2.67
CA GLU A 30 -6.74 8.68 -4.03
C GLU A 30 -5.38 8.43 -4.70
N ALA A 31 -4.44 9.35 -4.54
CA ALA A 31 -3.06 9.21 -4.99
C ALA A 31 -2.38 8.00 -4.32
N ALA A 32 -2.66 7.75 -3.05
CA ALA A 32 -2.16 6.60 -2.32
C ALA A 32 -2.69 5.27 -2.84
N LEU A 33 -3.99 5.20 -3.11
CA LEU A 33 -4.62 4.03 -3.68
C LEU A 33 -4.10 3.76 -5.11
N ASP A 34 -3.95 4.81 -5.93
CA ASP A 34 -3.37 4.69 -7.28
C ASP A 34 -1.91 4.21 -7.23
N ALA A 35 -1.10 4.75 -6.32
CA ALA A 35 0.28 4.29 -6.11
C ALA A 35 0.32 2.82 -5.70
N GLY A 36 -0.50 2.42 -4.71
CA GLY A 36 -0.61 1.02 -4.26
C GLY A 36 -0.98 0.08 -5.42
N ARG A 37 -1.98 0.46 -6.23
CA ARG A 37 -2.39 -0.30 -7.41
C ARG A 37 -1.26 -0.45 -8.42
N ARG A 38 -0.53 0.63 -8.74
CA ARG A 38 0.58 0.61 -9.70
C ARG A 38 1.73 -0.27 -9.21
N ILE A 39 2.10 -0.18 -7.93
CA ILE A 39 3.18 -1.01 -7.37
C ILE A 39 2.77 -2.48 -7.38
N ALA A 40 1.50 -2.82 -7.08
CA ALA A 40 1.02 -4.20 -7.12
C ALA A 40 1.11 -4.76 -8.55
N ALA A 41 0.69 -3.98 -9.54
CA ALA A 41 0.78 -4.34 -10.94
C ALA A 41 2.24 -4.49 -11.43
N LEU A 42 3.14 -3.58 -11.02
CA LEU A 42 4.55 -3.60 -11.40
C LEU A 42 5.31 -4.78 -10.80
N THR A 43 5.09 -5.04 -9.51
CA THR A 43 5.80 -6.07 -8.76
C THR A 43 5.21 -7.46 -8.94
N GLY A 44 3.96 -7.57 -9.42
CA GLY A 44 3.22 -8.83 -9.48
C GLY A 44 2.92 -9.41 -8.09
N ARG A 45 3.03 -8.60 -7.04
CA ARG A 45 2.78 -9.02 -5.66
C ARG A 45 1.48 -8.41 -5.15
N THR A 46 0.79 -9.16 -4.28
CA THR A 46 -0.33 -8.61 -3.51
C THR A 46 0.17 -7.51 -2.59
N LEU A 47 -0.55 -6.39 -2.56
CA LEU A 47 -0.26 -5.24 -1.71
C LEU A 47 -1.50 -4.84 -0.93
N THR A 48 -1.31 -4.47 0.34
CA THR A 48 -2.38 -3.91 1.17
C THR A 48 -2.04 -2.47 1.52
N VAL A 49 -2.88 -1.52 1.13
CA VAL A 49 -2.81 -0.13 1.57
C VAL A 49 -3.50 -0.03 2.91
N ARG A 50 -2.84 0.59 3.89
CA ARG A 50 -3.36 0.83 5.24
C ARG A 50 -3.40 2.34 5.51
N ASN A 51 -4.27 2.78 6.41
CA ASN A 51 -4.29 4.16 6.89
C ASN A 51 -3.25 4.37 8.01
N GLU A 52 -3.20 5.58 8.55
CA GLU A 52 -2.31 5.99 9.65
C GLU A 52 -2.49 5.17 10.94
N GLU A 53 -3.68 4.63 11.16
CA GLU A 53 -4.02 3.75 12.29
C GLU A 53 -3.66 2.27 12.01
N GLY A 54 -3.12 1.98 10.82
CA GLY A 54 -2.78 0.63 10.38
C GLY A 54 -3.98 -0.21 9.92
N LEU A 55 -5.16 0.40 9.75
CA LEU A 55 -6.36 -0.27 9.24
C LEU A 55 -6.29 -0.43 7.72
N PRO A 56 -6.61 -1.61 7.16
CA PRO A 56 -6.57 -1.83 5.73
C PRO A 56 -7.64 -1.00 5.02
N LEU A 57 -7.21 -0.15 4.08
CA LEU A 57 -8.08 0.62 3.20
C LEU A 57 -8.42 -0.18 1.94
N ALA A 58 -7.41 -0.79 1.31
CA ALA A 58 -7.59 -1.58 0.11
C ALA A 58 -6.52 -2.68 0.00
N THR A 59 -6.85 -3.77 -0.68
CA THR A 59 -5.87 -4.79 -1.09
C THR A 59 -5.91 -4.94 -2.60
N PHE A 60 -4.75 -4.83 -3.23
CA PHE A 60 -4.56 -4.99 -4.66
C PHE A 60 -3.85 -6.30 -4.91
N GLU A 61 -4.44 -7.18 -5.72
CA GLU A 61 -3.74 -8.37 -6.17
C GLU A 61 -2.69 -7.99 -7.21
N GLY A 62 -1.51 -8.58 -7.10
CA GLY A 62 -0.47 -8.41 -8.10
C GLY A 62 -0.91 -9.04 -9.41
N ALA A 63 -0.64 -8.37 -10.54
CA ALA A 63 -0.87 -8.98 -11.84
C ALA A 63 0.03 -10.21 -11.98
N ARG A 64 -0.57 -11.40 -11.95
CA ARG A 64 0.12 -12.65 -12.24
C ARG A 64 0.49 -12.60 -13.73
N LYS A 65 1.75 -12.23 -14.03
CA LYS A 65 2.29 -12.37 -15.38
C LYS A 65 2.31 -13.86 -15.70
N ASN A 66 1.34 -14.31 -16.49
CA ASN A 66 1.42 -15.58 -17.20
C ASN A 66 2.41 -15.41 -18.35
#